data_AF-A0A8T7E604-F1
#
_entry.id   AF-A0A8T7E604-F1
#
_cell.length_a   1.000
_cell.length_b   1.000
_cell.length_c   1.000
_cell.angle_alpha   90.00
_cell.angle_beta   90.00
_cell.angle_gamma   90.00
#
_symmetry.space_group_name_H-M   'P 1'
#
loop_
_entity.id
_entity.type
_entity.pdbx_description
1 polymer ?
#
loop_
_entity_poly.entity_id
_entity_poly.type
_entity_poly.pdbx_seq_one_letter_code
_entity_poly.pdbx_strand_id
1 'polypeptide(L)' 'MGCEYVRPGAGSHQIWWNPTLDRYTTIPDWGSKDIKPGTLRQILRDLGISRQEFGPIK' A
#
# COMPACT_ATOMS: atom_id res chain seq x y z
N MET A 1 0.29 12.87 3.17
CA MET A 1 -0.10 11.45 2.97
C MET A 1 -1.11 11.44 1.85
N GLY A 2 -0.69 11.06 0.65
CA GLY A 2 -1.38 11.43 -0.59
C GLY A 2 -1.61 10.25 -1.52
N CYS A 3 -1.69 9.02 -1.03
CA CYS A 3 -2.06 7.89 -1.89
C CYS A 3 -3.58 7.77 -1.97
N GLU A 4 -4.08 7.51 -3.17
CA GLU A 4 -5.50 7.52 -3.50
C GLU A 4 -5.96 6.13 -3.91
N TYR A 5 -7.17 5.77 -3.50
CA TYR A 5 -7.83 4.57 -3.98
C TYR A 5 -8.28 4.78 -5.43
N VAL A 6 -7.96 3.81 -6.29
CA VAL A 6 -8.29 3.88 -7.71
C VAL A 6 -9.51 3.02 -8.02
N ARG A 7 -9.44 1.71 -7.71
CA ARG A 7 -10.46 0.72 -8.09
C ARG A 7 -10.23 -0.63 -7.39
N PRO A 8 -11.21 -1.55 -7.40
CA PRO A 8 -10.95 -2.91 -6.96
C PRO A 8 -10.02 -3.65 -7.94
N GLY A 9 -9.21 -4.55 -7.39
CA GLY A 9 -8.39 -5.52 -8.10
C GLY A 9 -9.08 -6.89 -8.17
N ALA A 10 -8.32 -7.94 -8.49
CA ALA A 10 -8.83 -9.30 -8.49
C ALA A 10 -9.06 -9.82 -7.06
N GLY A 11 -10.24 -10.38 -6.80
CA GLY A 11 -10.61 -10.90 -5.48
C GLY A 11 -10.72 -9.78 -4.44
N SER A 12 -10.07 -9.95 -3.28
CA SER A 12 -10.09 -8.95 -2.20
C SER A 12 -8.98 -7.90 -2.31
N HIS A 13 -8.42 -7.67 -3.51
CA HIS A 13 -7.37 -6.66 -3.67
C HIS A 13 -7.95 -5.30 -4.05
N GLN A 14 -7.22 -4.24 -3.72
CA GLN A 14 -7.49 -2.86 -4.09
C GLN A 14 -6.29 -2.28 -4.84
N ILE A 15 -6.55 -1.43 -5.83
CA ILE A 15 -5.51 -0.69 -6.55
C ILE A 15 -5.41 0.71 -5.95
N TRP A 16 -4.19 1.10 -5.59
CA TRP A 16 -3.88 2.39 -5.00
C TRP A 16 -2.82 3.11 -5.83
N TRP A 17 -2.89 4.44 -5.88
CA TRP A 17 -1.99 5.30 -6.65
C TRP A 17 -1.34 6.35 -5.75
N ASN A 18 -0.06 6.62 -5.97
CA ASN A 18 0.62 7.78 -5.43
C ASN A 18 0.76 8.84 -6.54
N PRO A 19 -0.01 9.95 -6.50
CA PRO A 19 0.03 11.04 -7.48
C PRO A 19 1.36 11.80 -7.48
N THR A 20 2.07 11.83 -6.35
CA THR A 20 3.35 12.55 -6.25
C THR A 20 4.45 11.87 -7.05
N LEU A 21 4.42 10.53 -7.14
CA LEU A 21 5.45 9.73 -7.80
C LEU A 21 4.96 9.03 -9.07
N ASP A 22 3.67 9.20 -9.38
CA ASP A 22 2.95 8.47 -10.43
C ASP A 22 3.15 6.95 -10.37
N ARG A 23 2.93 6.36 -9.18
CA ARG A 23 3.13 4.93 -8.94
C ARG A 23 1.87 4.24 -8.48
N TYR A 24 1.70 2.99 -8.87
CA TYR A 24 0.58 2.16 -8.47
C TYR A 24 1.04 0.97 -7.65
N THR A 25 0.19 0.53 -6.72
CA THR A 25 0.38 -0.74 -6.02
C THR A 25 -0.96 -1.45 -5.86
N THR A 26 -0.88 -2.75 -5.58
CA THR A 26 -2.03 -3.58 -5.24
C THR A 26 -1.96 -3.92 -3.76
N ILE A 27 -2.94 -3.47 -2.99
CA ILE A 27 -3.03 -3.72 -1.55
C ILE A 27 -4.09 -4.80 -1.31
N PRO A 28 -3.76 -5.91 -0.65
CA PRO A 28 -4.77 -6.86 -0.24
C PRO A 28 -5.65 -6.27 0.86
N ASP A 29 -6.96 -6.37 0.68
CA ASP A 29 -7.94 -6.19 1.74
C ASP A 29 -8.22 -7.55 2.37
N TRP A 30 -7.57 -7.81 3.52
CA TRP A 30 -7.80 -9.03 4.31
C TRP A 30 -8.83 -8.81 5.42
N GLY A 31 -9.60 -7.72 5.36
CA GLY A 31 -10.56 -7.34 6.39
C GLY A 31 -9.87 -7.08 7.72
N SER A 32 -10.11 -7.94 8.71
CA SER A 32 -9.59 -7.80 10.09
C SER A 32 -8.18 -8.38 10.30
N LYS A 33 -7.53 -8.94 9.28
CA LYS A 33 -6.20 -9.53 9.41
C LYS A 33 -5.10 -8.53 9.09
N ASP A 34 -4.03 -8.57 9.88
CA ASP A 34 -2.86 -7.74 9.65
C ASP A 34 -2.16 -8.08 8.33
N ILE A 35 -1.70 -7.04 7.63
CA ILE A 35 -0.83 -7.18 6.47
C ILE A 35 0.53 -7.68 6.96
N LYS A 36 1.00 -8.80 6.37
CA LYS A 36 2.30 -9.37 6.74
C LYS A 36 3.40 -8.32 6.56
N PRO A 37 4.41 -8.24 7.46
CA PRO A 37 5.44 -7.20 7.39
C PRO A 37 6.21 -7.15 6.06
N GLY A 38 6.37 -8.29 5.39
CA GLY A 38 6.98 -8.36 4.05
C GLY A 38 6.13 -7.71 2.96
N THR A 39 4.82 -7.95 3.00
CA THR A 39 3.83 -7.35 2.09
C THR A 39 3.74 -5.85 2.32
N LEU A 40 3.67 -5.41 3.57
CA LEU A 40 3.68 -3.99 3.92
C LEU A 40 4.94 -3.30 3.40
N ARG A 41 6.12 -3.92 3.58
CA ARG A 41 7.38 -3.40 3.03
C ARG A 41 7.35 -3.27 1.50
N GLN A 42 6.68 -4.17 0.78
CA GLN A 42 6.55 -4.07 -0.67
C GLN A 42 5.64 -2.90 -1.06
N ILE A 43 4.46 -2.78 -0.43
CA ILE A 43 3.51 -1.69 -0.65
C ILE A 43 4.17 -0.33 -0.44
N LEU A 44 4.94 -0.17 0.64
CA LEU A 44 5.66 1.07 0.91
C LEU A 44 6.70 1.38 -0.17
N ARG A 45 7.44 0.39 -0.66
CA ARG A 45 8.39 0.58 -1.77
C ARG A 45 7.70 0.99 -3.06
N ASP A 46 6.60 0.32 -3.40
CA ASP A 46 5.84 0.61 -4.62
C ASP A 46 5.28 2.04 -4.58
N LEU A 47 4.77 2.46 -3.43
CA LEU A 47 4.29 3.83 -3.21
C LEU A 47 5.43 4.84 -2.97
N GLY A 48 6.69 4.40 -2.92
CA GLY A 48 7.85 5.25 -2.64
C GLY A 48 7.81 5.91 -1.26
N ILE A 49 7.11 5.32 -0.29
CA ILE A 49 7.01 5.80 1.09
C ILE A 49 8.21 5.26 1.87
N SER A 50 9.01 6.16 2.41
CA SER A 50 10.15 5.78 3.24
C SER A 50 9.71 5.23 4.61
N ARG A 51 10.59 4.47 5.25
CA ARG A 51 10.39 4.00 6.63
C ARG A 51 10.24 5.16 7.63
N GLN A 52 10.84 6.32 7.33
CA GLN A 52 10.76 7.50 8.18
C GLN A 52 9.37 8.15 8.08
N GLU A 53 8.80 8.21 6.89
CA GLU A 53 7.44 8.73 6.66
C GLU A 53 6.35 7.81 7.21
N PHE A 54 6.57 6.49 7.16
CA PHE A 54 5.60 5.52 7.67
C PHE A 54 5.66 5.32 9.20
N GLY A 55 6.85 5.39 9.79
CA GLY A 55 7.08 5.11 11.21
C GLY A 55 7.43 3.64 11.51
N PRO A 56 7.53 3.27 12.80
CA PRO A 56 7.91 1.92 13.22
C PRO A 56 6.79 0.91 12.88
N ILE A 57 7.15 -0.17 12.17
CA ILE A 57 6.31 -1.36 12.05
C ILE A 57 6.53 -2.17 13.33
N LYS A 58 5.49 -2.31 14.17
CA LYS A 58 5.50 -3.21 15.33
C LYS A 58 5.21 -4.64 14.89
#